data_AF-A0A954R027-F1
#
_entry.id   AF-A0A954R027-F1
#
_cell.length_a   1.000
_cell.length_b   1.000
_cell.length_c   1.000
_cell.angle_alpha   90.00
_cell.angle_beta   90.00
_cell.angle_gamma   90.00
#
_symmetry.space_group_name_H-M   'P 1'
#
loop_
_entity.id
_entity.type
_entity.pdbx_description
1 polymer ?
#
loop_
_entity_poly.entity_id
_entity_poly.type
_entity_poly.pdbx_seq_one_letter_code
_entity_poly.pdbx_strand_id
1 'polypeptide(L)'
;MTDSQASYQLPPIGPNPSSSAAGTNPGSFARIPRFSPGPEGAWTFASPDTPGMPAPSSKTAWDFMPEDWQLKPGFEQNYHCAEAWQAPADFEPVTQLESARLGIITPEMQRVAEREPHLTAEQIRDEVASGRMVIPANKVHLSHQLDPMCIGRASLTKVNANMGASPVSSGTSEEVEKLRWAIRWGADTVMDLSTGGNLDECREAIIQNSTAPIGTVPIYSMIIGRKLSDLTHEVILDSLEHQAQQGVDYFTVHAGVMRAHLDYVKDRLIGIVSRGGSLLAKWMLDHQQEN
;
A
#
# COMPACT_ATOMS: atom_id res chain seq x y z
N MET A 1 -28.09 10.85 -0.20
CA MET A 1 -28.46 10.81 1.23
C MET A 1 -27.17 10.80 2.00
N THR A 2 -26.94 11.83 2.81
CA THR A 2 -25.75 12.01 3.64
C THR A 2 -25.87 11.10 4.86
N ASP A 3 -25.27 9.90 4.81
CA ASP A 3 -25.05 9.07 6.01
C ASP A 3 -23.87 9.67 6.79
N SER A 4 -24.09 10.85 7.37
CA SER A 4 -23.22 11.41 8.39
C SER A 4 -23.83 11.10 9.74
N GLN A 5 -23.06 10.42 10.60
CA GLN A 5 -23.34 10.06 12.00
C GLN A 5 -23.82 8.63 12.27
N ALA A 6 -23.11 7.62 11.76
CA ALA A 6 -23.03 6.38 12.52
C ALA A 6 -22.09 6.63 13.72
N SER A 7 -22.65 7.00 14.88
CA SER A 7 -21.88 7.16 16.12
C SER A 7 -21.54 5.78 16.70
N TYR A 8 -20.52 5.13 16.13
CA TYR A 8 -19.97 3.93 16.75
C TYR A 8 -19.11 4.34 17.94
N GLN A 9 -19.46 3.83 19.13
CA GLN A 9 -18.62 3.99 20.30
C GLN A 9 -17.41 3.07 20.11
N LEU A 10 -16.21 3.66 19.99
CA LEU A 10 -14.97 2.88 19.90
C LEU A 10 -14.83 1.97 21.14
N PRO A 11 -14.28 0.76 21.00
CA PRO A 11 -14.06 -0.12 22.14
C PRO A 11 -13.17 0.59 23.19
N PRO A 12 -13.44 0.38 24.49
CA PRO A 12 -12.69 1.05 25.54
C PRO A 12 -11.21 0.68 25.47
N ILE A 13 -10.34 1.70 25.57
CA ILE A 13 -8.91 1.50 25.79
C ILE A 13 -8.75 0.92 27.21
N GLY A 14 -8.41 -0.36 27.33
CA GLY A 14 -8.46 -1.08 28.60
C GLY A 14 -7.49 -2.27 28.73
N PRO A 15 -7.44 -2.90 29.93
CA PRO A 15 -6.58 -4.06 30.21
C PRO A 15 -6.92 -5.25 29.31
N ASN A 16 -5.93 -6.12 29.05
CA ASN A 16 -6.06 -7.27 28.16
C ASN A 16 -7.25 -8.16 28.57
N PRO A 17 -8.29 -8.30 27.73
CA PRO A 17 -9.42 -9.19 28.05
C PRO A 17 -9.06 -10.67 27.92
N SER A 18 -7.86 -11.01 27.41
CA SER A 18 -7.38 -12.38 27.38
C SER A 18 -7.03 -12.86 28.79
N SER A 19 -7.49 -14.07 29.10
CA SER A 19 -7.05 -14.84 30.26
C SER A 19 -5.64 -15.43 30.11
N SER A 20 -4.97 -15.23 28.96
CA SER A 20 -3.64 -15.76 28.65
C SER A 20 -2.68 -14.66 28.21
N ALA A 21 -1.40 -14.80 28.54
CA ALA A 21 -0.35 -13.88 28.09
C ALA A 21 -0.15 -13.86 26.55
N ALA A 22 -0.66 -14.88 25.85
CA ALA A 22 -0.58 -15.01 24.40
C ALA A 22 -1.75 -14.34 23.65
N GLY A 23 -2.81 -13.91 24.36
CA GLY A 23 -3.95 -13.27 23.71
C GLY A 23 -3.69 -11.80 23.43
N THR A 24 -3.83 -11.40 22.17
CA THR A 24 -3.79 -10.01 21.72
C THR A 24 -5.01 -9.23 22.22
N ASN A 25 -4.78 -8.05 22.78
CA ASN A 25 -5.81 -7.13 23.26
C ASN A 25 -6.35 -6.27 22.10
N PRO A 26 -7.69 -6.06 21.96
CA PRO A 26 -8.26 -5.03 21.09
C PRO A 26 -7.72 -3.62 21.35
N GLY A 27 -7.42 -3.26 22.60
CA GLY A 27 -6.77 -2.00 22.99
C GLY A 27 -5.33 -1.87 22.50
N SER A 28 -4.67 -2.99 22.19
CA SER A 28 -3.39 -2.98 21.49
C SER A 28 -3.52 -2.72 19.99
N PHE A 29 -4.73 -2.52 19.47
CA PHE A 29 -4.97 -1.99 18.12
C PHE A 29 -5.40 -0.51 18.12
N ALA A 30 -5.50 0.12 19.30
CA ALA A 30 -6.20 1.39 19.51
C ALA A 30 -5.31 2.56 19.94
N ARG A 31 -3.97 2.46 19.87
CA ARG A 31 -3.12 3.63 20.13
C ARG A 31 -3.44 4.72 19.10
N ILE A 32 -3.67 5.94 19.56
CA ILE A 32 -3.84 7.10 18.70
C ILE A 32 -2.55 7.29 17.85
N PRO A 33 -2.66 7.63 16.56
CA PRO A 33 -1.50 8.02 15.75
C PRO A 33 -0.72 9.16 16.43
N ARG A 34 0.62 9.12 16.35
CA ARG A 34 1.49 10.15 16.91
C ARG A 34 2.06 10.99 15.77
N PHE A 35 1.62 12.24 15.68
CA PHE A 35 2.18 13.24 14.77
C PHE A 35 3.45 13.83 15.39
N SER A 36 4.55 13.07 15.32
CA SER A 36 5.86 13.53 15.76
C SER A 36 6.91 13.22 14.71
N PRO A 37 7.85 14.14 14.45
CA PRO A 37 9.06 13.84 13.71
C PRO A 37 9.86 12.71 14.36
N GLY A 38 10.66 12.02 13.55
CA GLY A 38 11.63 11.05 14.03
C GLY A 38 11.06 9.77 14.66
N PRO A 39 11.87 9.06 15.47
CA PRO A 39 11.49 7.77 16.07
C PRO A 39 10.24 7.82 16.95
N GLU A 40 9.91 8.99 17.52
CA GLU A 40 8.72 9.16 18.35
C GLU A 40 7.40 9.01 17.59
N GLY A 41 7.39 9.34 16.29
CA GLY A 41 6.27 9.11 15.37
C GLY A 41 6.37 7.81 14.58
N ALA A 42 7.50 7.12 14.61
CA ALA A 42 7.77 5.92 13.80
C ALA A 42 7.03 4.64 14.27
N TRP A 43 6.11 4.75 15.23
CA TRP A 43 5.33 3.61 15.72
C TRP A 43 4.30 3.18 14.67
N THR A 44 4.68 2.20 13.86
CA THR A 44 3.85 1.61 12.79
C THR A 44 2.87 0.56 13.30
N PHE A 45 3.11 -0.01 14.48
CA PHE A 45 2.22 -0.99 15.11
C PHE A 45 1.51 -0.42 16.34
N ALA A 46 0.28 -0.85 16.52
CA ALA A 46 -0.55 -0.41 17.63
C ALA A 46 -0.23 -1.13 18.96
N SER A 47 0.48 -2.27 18.90
CA SER A 47 0.71 -3.22 20.01
C SER A 47 2.20 -3.44 20.29
N PRO A 48 2.91 -2.49 20.92
CA PRO A 48 4.33 -2.66 21.22
C PRO A 48 4.62 -3.59 22.40
N ASP A 49 3.58 -4.12 23.03
CA ASP A 49 3.63 -4.95 24.23
C ASP A 49 3.34 -6.44 23.95
N THR A 50 3.19 -6.85 22.68
CA THR A 50 3.06 -8.27 22.33
C THR A 50 4.36 -9.01 22.67
N PRO A 51 4.31 -10.04 23.53
CA PRO A 51 5.51 -10.79 23.93
C PRO A 51 6.27 -11.35 22.72
N GLY A 52 7.58 -11.09 22.67
CA GLY A 52 8.45 -11.56 21.58
C GLY A 52 8.45 -10.69 20.32
N MET A 53 7.69 -9.59 20.27
CA MET A 53 7.82 -8.62 19.18
C MET A 53 9.18 -7.91 19.26
N PRO A 54 9.86 -7.70 18.11
CA PRO A 54 11.07 -6.90 18.07
C PRO A 54 10.77 -5.46 18.51
N ALA A 55 11.79 -4.80 19.08
CA ALA A 55 11.70 -3.38 19.37
C ALA A 55 11.42 -2.57 18.08
N PRO A 56 10.73 -1.42 18.17
CA PRO A 56 10.61 -0.52 17.02
C PRO A 56 11.98 -0.18 16.44
N SER A 57 12.03 -0.05 15.12
CA SER A 57 13.22 0.42 14.43
C SER A 57 13.64 1.80 14.97
N SER A 58 14.93 1.98 15.22
CA SER A 58 15.52 3.30 15.48
C SER A 58 15.63 4.15 14.22
N LYS A 59 15.57 3.51 13.05
CA LYS A 59 15.56 4.17 11.74
C LYS A 59 14.15 4.48 11.29
N THR A 60 14.01 5.60 10.60
CA THR A 60 12.82 6.16 9.96
C THR A 60 13.01 6.21 8.44
N ALA A 61 11.97 6.59 7.69
CA ALA A 61 12.08 6.80 6.24
C ALA A 61 13.12 7.89 5.86
N TRP A 62 13.42 8.81 6.78
CA TRP A 62 14.42 9.87 6.59
C TRP A 62 15.86 9.36 6.69
N ASP A 63 16.09 8.15 7.20
CA ASP A 63 17.40 7.50 7.21
C ASP A 63 17.76 6.87 5.86
N PHE A 64 16.80 6.84 4.92
CA PHE A 64 16.91 6.24 3.60
C PHE A 64 16.62 7.28 2.50
N MET A 65 17.16 8.49 2.67
CA MET A 65 17.09 9.53 1.64
C MET A 65 17.99 9.16 0.45
N PRO A 66 17.65 9.63 -0.78
CA PRO A 66 18.51 9.41 -1.94
C PRO A 66 19.93 9.94 -1.72
N GLU A 67 20.93 9.26 -2.28
CA GLU A 67 22.35 9.55 -2.05
C GLU A 67 22.78 10.95 -2.52
N ASP A 68 22.08 11.51 -3.51
CA ASP A 68 22.31 12.82 -4.10
C ASP A 68 21.54 13.96 -3.39
N TRP A 69 20.71 13.64 -2.39
CA TRP A 69 20.07 14.64 -1.54
C TRP A 69 20.97 15.02 -0.37
N GLN A 70 21.09 16.32 -0.12
CA GLN A 70 22.00 16.86 0.88
C GLN A 70 21.25 17.28 2.14
N LEU A 71 21.77 16.87 3.29
CA LEU A 71 21.35 17.40 4.58
C LEU A 71 21.84 18.84 4.71
N LYS A 72 20.93 19.78 4.98
CA LYS A 72 21.26 21.19 5.16
C LYS A 72 22.00 21.40 6.49
N PRO A 73 22.98 22.32 6.53
CA PRO A 73 23.68 22.66 7.77
C PRO A 73 22.71 23.09 8.88
N GLY A 74 22.92 22.60 10.10
CA GLY A 74 22.09 22.92 11.27
C GLY A 74 20.94 21.95 11.54
N PHE A 75 20.73 20.95 10.68
CA PHE A 75 19.72 19.90 10.87
C PHE A 75 20.30 18.56 11.34
N GLU A 76 21.58 18.50 11.72
CA GLU A 76 22.29 17.26 12.09
C GLU A 76 21.61 16.48 13.23
N GLN A 77 20.85 17.17 14.08
CA GLN A 77 20.11 16.57 15.19
C GLN A 77 18.57 16.52 14.96
N ASN A 78 18.06 17.15 13.90
CA ASN A 78 16.63 17.32 13.64
C ASN A 78 16.27 17.05 12.17
N TYR A 79 16.88 16.05 11.55
CA TYR A 79 16.78 15.80 10.10
C TYR A 79 15.48 15.10 9.64
N HIS A 80 14.55 14.81 10.55
CA HIS A 80 13.31 14.07 10.26
C HIS A 80 12.17 14.97 9.75
N CYS A 81 12.48 15.92 8.86
CA CYS A 81 11.52 16.84 8.26
C CYS A 81 11.98 17.26 6.86
N ALA A 82 11.04 17.74 6.02
CA ALA A 82 11.33 18.14 4.65
C ALA A 82 12.33 19.31 4.58
N GLU A 83 12.23 20.26 5.50
CA GLU A 83 13.07 21.45 5.57
C GLU A 83 14.55 21.12 5.73
N ALA A 84 14.87 19.97 6.34
CA ALA A 84 16.23 19.52 6.59
C ALA A 84 16.98 19.14 5.30
N TRP A 85 16.27 18.80 4.22
CA TRP A 85 16.90 18.21 3.04
C TRP A 85 16.85 19.15 1.83
N GLN A 86 17.85 19.01 0.98
CA GLN A 86 17.98 19.69 -0.30
C GLN A 86 18.15 18.66 -1.42
N ALA A 87 17.18 18.63 -2.34
CA ALA A 87 17.26 17.83 -3.56
C ALA A 87 18.21 18.49 -4.60
N PRO A 88 18.66 17.75 -5.62
CA PRO A 88 19.34 18.32 -6.78
C PRO A 88 18.54 19.47 -7.42
N ALA A 89 19.22 20.44 -8.03
CA ALA A 89 18.60 21.66 -8.55
C ALA A 89 17.61 21.41 -9.71
N ASP A 90 17.82 20.32 -10.45
CA ASP A 90 17.02 19.85 -11.59
C ASP A 90 16.06 18.71 -11.21
N PHE A 91 15.90 18.42 -9.91
CA PHE A 91 15.01 17.37 -9.44
C PHE A 91 13.54 17.77 -9.60
N GLU A 92 12.81 17.02 -10.42
CA GLU A 92 11.37 17.20 -10.62
C GLU A 92 10.60 16.05 -9.93
N PRO A 93 9.76 16.34 -8.92
CA PRO A 93 9.03 15.30 -8.20
C PRO A 93 7.95 14.67 -9.10
N VAL A 94 7.89 13.34 -9.11
CA VAL A 94 6.86 12.59 -9.85
C VAL A 94 5.84 11.98 -8.91
N THR A 95 6.28 11.52 -7.74
CA THR A 95 5.47 10.86 -6.74
C THR A 95 5.03 11.83 -5.64
N GLN A 96 3.99 11.41 -4.91
CA GLN A 96 3.51 12.15 -3.74
C GLN A 96 4.57 12.19 -2.62
N LEU A 97 5.38 11.13 -2.47
CA LEU A 97 6.48 11.08 -1.52
C LEU A 97 7.56 12.13 -1.83
N GLU A 98 7.97 12.23 -3.08
CA GLU A 98 8.98 13.20 -3.53
C GLU A 98 8.46 14.63 -3.34
N SER A 99 7.22 14.91 -3.77
CA SER A 99 6.58 16.21 -3.57
C SER A 99 6.52 16.58 -2.08
N ALA A 100 6.12 15.64 -1.24
CA ALA A 100 6.05 15.84 0.21
C ALA A 100 7.41 16.14 0.83
N ARG A 101 8.46 15.42 0.41
CA ARG A 101 9.85 15.63 0.89
C ARG A 101 10.46 16.95 0.43
N LEU A 102 9.93 17.55 -0.65
CA LEU A 102 10.24 18.93 -1.06
C LEU A 102 9.42 19.98 -0.29
N GLY A 103 8.54 19.58 0.63
CA GLY A 103 7.67 20.48 1.37
C GLY A 103 6.42 20.92 0.59
N ILE A 104 6.19 20.35 -0.59
CA ILE A 104 5.09 20.73 -1.50
C ILE A 104 3.79 20.04 -1.04
N ILE A 105 2.72 20.83 -0.94
CA ILE A 105 1.35 20.32 -0.80
C ILE A 105 0.76 20.23 -2.21
N THR A 106 0.48 19.01 -2.66
CA THR A 106 -0.10 18.73 -3.97
C THR A 106 -1.63 18.89 -3.95
N PRO A 107 -2.30 19.03 -5.13
CA PRO A 107 -3.76 18.98 -5.21
C PRO A 107 -4.34 17.69 -4.61
N GLU A 108 -3.65 16.56 -4.74
CA GLU A 108 -4.08 15.28 -4.16
C GLU A 108 -4.03 15.33 -2.62
N MET A 109 -2.98 15.90 -2.02
CA MET A 109 -2.92 16.10 -0.56
C MET A 109 -4.03 17.02 -0.05
N GLN A 110 -4.31 18.10 -0.79
CA GLN A 110 -5.43 19.00 -0.49
C GLN A 110 -6.77 18.26 -0.54
N ARG A 111 -6.98 17.45 -1.59
CA ARG A 111 -8.18 16.63 -1.74
C ARG A 111 -8.33 15.60 -0.62
N VAL A 112 -7.24 14.98 -0.19
CA VAL A 112 -7.24 14.09 0.97
C VAL A 112 -7.66 14.84 2.24
N ALA A 113 -7.19 16.07 2.46
CA ALA A 113 -7.56 16.88 3.62
C ALA A 113 -9.06 17.20 3.65
N GLU A 114 -9.68 17.41 2.48
CA GLU A 114 -11.14 17.58 2.38
C GLU A 114 -11.91 16.31 2.79
N ARG A 115 -11.34 15.13 2.49
CA ARG A 115 -11.94 13.82 2.82
C ARG A 115 -11.69 13.41 4.26
N GLU A 116 -10.59 13.88 4.85
CA GLU A 116 -10.15 13.59 6.21
C GLU A 116 -10.10 14.90 7.03
N PRO A 117 -11.25 15.53 7.34
CA PRO A 117 -11.28 16.89 7.89
C PRO A 117 -10.67 17.03 9.30
N HIS A 118 -10.28 15.92 9.94
CA HIS A 118 -9.49 15.93 11.17
C HIS A 118 -7.97 16.08 10.93
N LEU A 119 -7.53 16.11 9.66
CA LEU A 119 -6.14 16.34 9.25
C LEU A 119 -6.05 17.57 8.34
N THR A 120 -5.01 18.38 8.57
CA THR A 120 -4.61 19.47 7.67
C THR A 120 -3.80 18.93 6.49
N ALA A 121 -3.73 19.70 5.40
CA ALA A 121 -2.92 19.33 4.24
C ALA A 121 -1.41 19.25 4.60
N GLU A 122 -0.95 20.09 5.52
CA GLU A 122 0.41 20.05 6.10
C GLU A 122 0.65 18.73 6.85
N GLN A 123 -0.29 18.30 7.70
CA GLN A 123 -0.17 17.02 8.41
C GLN A 123 -0.15 15.82 7.44
N ILE A 124 -0.96 15.86 6.38
CA ILE A 124 -0.95 14.84 5.33
C ILE A 124 0.40 14.80 4.62
N ARG A 125 0.91 15.97 4.18
CA ARG A 125 2.23 16.10 3.58
C ARG A 125 3.31 15.52 4.51
N ASP A 126 3.30 15.86 5.80
CA ASP A 126 4.34 15.41 6.74
C ASP A 126 4.28 13.90 7.00
N GLU A 127 3.08 13.31 7.05
CA GLU A 127 2.91 11.85 7.14
C GLU A 127 3.37 11.14 5.86
N VAL A 128 3.09 11.72 4.69
CA VAL A 128 3.57 11.20 3.39
C VAL A 128 5.09 11.29 3.30
N ALA A 129 5.68 12.45 3.63
CA ALA A 129 7.13 12.66 3.61
C ALA A 129 7.87 11.71 4.56
N SER A 130 7.24 11.40 5.70
CA SER A 130 7.74 10.45 6.70
C SER A 130 7.51 8.98 6.35
N GLY A 131 6.86 8.68 5.23
CA GLY A 131 6.56 7.31 4.79
C GLY A 131 5.55 6.56 5.67
N ARG A 132 4.72 7.29 6.44
CA ARG A 132 3.68 6.71 7.31
C ARG A 132 2.28 6.76 6.69
N MET A 133 2.14 7.52 5.62
CA MET A 133 0.94 7.63 4.80
C MET A 133 1.33 7.55 3.33
N VAL A 134 0.46 6.96 2.52
CA VAL A 134 0.59 6.93 1.06
C VAL A 134 -0.68 7.48 0.42
N ILE A 135 -0.53 8.06 -0.77
CA ILE A 135 -1.63 8.47 -1.65
C ILE A 135 -1.42 7.71 -2.97
N PRO A 136 -2.07 6.55 -3.17
CA PRO A 136 -1.95 5.78 -4.39
C PRO A 136 -2.67 6.51 -5.52
N ALA A 137 -1.89 7.20 -6.36
CA ALA A 137 -2.39 8.09 -7.40
C ALA A 137 -1.49 8.08 -8.62
N ASN A 138 -1.64 7.06 -9.46
CA ASN A 138 -0.96 7.00 -10.74
C ASN A 138 -1.44 8.15 -11.63
N LYS A 139 -0.50 8.88 -12.26
CA LYS A 139 -0.78 10.04 -13.12
C LYS A 139 -1.73 9.71 -14.27
N VAL A 140 -1.67 8.49 -14.81
CA VAL A 140 -2.61 8.05 -15.86
C VAL A 140 -4.03 7.95 -15.29
N HIS A 141 -4.20 7.35 -14.11
CA HIS A 141 -5.51 7.22 -13.48
C HIS A 141 -6.07 8.55 -12.97
N LEU A 142 -5.20 9.45 -12.48
CA LEU A 142 -5.55 10.84 -12.15
C LEU A 142 -6.13 11.60 -13.35
N SER A 143 -5.73 11.26 -14.58
CA SER A 143 -6.30 11.86 -15.80
C SER A 143 -7.72 11.39 -16.13
N HIS A 144 -8.22 10.39 -15.38
CA HIS A 144 -9.58 9.84 -15.51
C HIS A 144 -10.48 10.33 -14.37
N GLN A 145 -10.97 9.42 -13.53
CA GLN A 145 -11.98 9.69 -12.50
C GLN A 145 -11.46 9.45 -11.08
N LEU A 146 -10.16 9.13 -10.91
CA LEU A 146 -9.59 8.88 -9.59
C LEU A 146 -9.88 10.06 -8.66
N ASP A 147 -10.54 9.79 -7.54
CA ASP A 147 -10.72 10.72 -6.43
C ASP A 147 -9.65 10.39 -5.38
N PRO A 148 -8.58 11.19 -5.26
CA PRO A 148 -7.46 10.91 -4.36
C PRO A 148 -7.90 10.62 -2.93
N MET A 149 -7.25 9.62 -2.34
CA MET A 149 -7.46 9.19 -0.97
C MET A 149 -6.11 8.79 -0.36
N CYS A 150 -6.03 8.71 0.96
CA CYS A 150 -4.81 8.29 1.65
C CYS A 150 -4.99 7.01 2.44
N ILE A 151 -3.87 6.31 2.65
CA ILE A 151 -3.78 5.14 3.51
C ILE A 151 -2.66 5.41 4.50
N GLY A 152 -3.00 5.53 5.78
CA GLY A 152 -2.03 5.72 6.85
C GLY A 152 -2.67 5.57 8.22
N ARG A 153 -1.85 5.40 9.26
CA ARG A 153 -2.38 5.25 10.63
C ARG A 153 -3.07 6.51 11.15
N ALA A 154 -2.73 7.66 10.60
CA ALA A 154 -3.35 8.96 10.88
C ALA A 154 -4.74 9.15 10.24
N SER A 155 -5.03 8.43 9.15
CA SER A 155 -6.29 8.53 8.42
C SER A 155 -7.37 7.63 9.03
N LEU A 156 -8.61 7.73 8.53
CA LEU A 156 -9.60 6.68 8.81
C LEU A 156 -9.12 5.33 8.26
N THR A 157 -9.57 4.24 8.88
CA THR A 157 -9.29 2.88 8.38
C THR A 157 -9.93 2.69 7.01
N LYS A 158 -9.19 2.10 6.08
CA LYS A 158 -9.58 1.92 4.68
C LYS A 158 -9.89 0.46 4.38
N VAL A 159 -10.87 0.21 3.53
CA VAL A 159 -11.31 -1.14 3.14
C VAL A 159 -11.10 -1.36 1.65
N ASN A 160 -10.47 -2.49 1.32
CA ASN A 160 -10.28 -2.92 -0.07
C ASN A 160 -11.31 -3.97 -0.48
N ALA A 161 -11.84 -3.87 -1.70
CA ALA A 161 -12.63 -4.92 -2.32
C ALA A 161 -11.84 -5.63 -3.43
N ASN A 162 -11.78 -6.97 -3.38
CA ASN A 162 -11.17 -7.78 -4.44
C ASN A 162 -12.23 -8.18 -5.47
N MET A 163 -11.92 -7.99 -6.75
CA MET A 163 -12.71 -8.47 -7.89
C MET A 163 -11.82 -9.10 -8.96
N GLY A 164 -12.40 -9.51 -10.07
CA GLY A 164 -11.66 -10.06 -11.19
C GLY A 164 -12.41 -11.14 -11.95
N ALA A 165 -12.23 -11.13 -13.26
CA ALA A 165 -12.74 -12.13 -14.17
C ALA A 165 -11.97 -13.45 -14.00
N SER A 166 -12.69 -14.56 -14.06
CA SER A 166 -12.09 -15.90 -14.03
C SER A 166 -12.27 -16.57 -15.40
N PRO A 167 -11.46 -17.58 -15.76
CA PRO A 167 -11.65 -18.33 -17.01
C PRO A 167 -13.04 -18.98 -17.17
N VAL A 168 -13.79 -19.10 -16.07
CA VAL A 168 -15.08 -19.78 -16.00
C VAL A 168 -16.25 -18.80 -15.93
N SER A 169 -16.01 -17.51 -15.61
CA SER A 169 -17.08 -16.54 -15.36
C SER A 169 -16.57 -15.10 -15.41
N SER A 170 -17.47 -14.23 -15.90
CA SER A 170 -17.39 -12.77 -15.98
C SER A 170 -16.67 -12.16 -17.18
N GLY A 171 -17.35 -11.23 -17.85
CA GLY A 171 -16.82 -10.36 -18.89
C GLY A 171 -16.65 -8.93 -18.40
N THR A 172 -16.01 -8.08 -19.21
CA THR A 172 -15.64 -6.70 -18.86
C THR A 172 -16.78 -5.87 -18.27
N SER A 173 -18.00 -5.96 -18.83
CA SER A 173 -19.15 -5.20 -18.33
C SER A 173 -19.58 -5.59 -16.92
N GLU A 174 -19.49 -6.87 -16.58
CA GLU A 174 -19.83 -7.37 -15.24
C GLU A 174 -18.77 -6.96 -14.22
N GLU A 175 -17.49 -6.96 -14.59
CA GLU A 175 -16.43 -6.46 -13.71
C GLU A 175 -16.56 -4.96 -13.43
N VAL A 176 -16.92 -4.15 -14.43
CA VAL A 176 -17.24 -2.73 -14.21
C VAL A 176 -18.49 -2.56 -13.34
N GLU A 177 -19.47 -3.46 -13.42
CA GLU A 177 -20.62 -3.43 -12.52
C GLU A 177 -20.21 -3.75 -11.07
N LYS A 178 -19.38 -4.79 -10.86
CA LYS A 178 -18.81 -5.13 -9.55
C LYS A 178 -18.02 -3.97 -8.95
N LEU A 179 -17.22 -3.27 -9.77
CA LEU A 179 -16.49 -2.07 -9.38
C LEU A 179 -17.43 -1.01 -8.81
N ARG A 180 -18.48 -0.66 -9.56
CA ARG A 180 -19.46 0.35 -9.13
C ARG A 180 -20.18 -0.08 -7.86
N TRP A 181 -20.52 -1.36 -7.73
CA TRP A 181 -21.13 -1.90 -6.52
C TRP A 181 -20.21 -1.83 -5.32
N ALA A 182 -18.93 -2.18 -5.46
CA ALA A 182 -17.96 -2.14 -4.38
C ALA A 182 -17.76 -0.71 -3.86
N ILE A 183 -17.54 0.25 -4.75
CA ILE A 183 -17.37 1.67 -4.38
C ILE A 183 -18.65 2.21 -3.74
N ARG A 184 -19.83 1.90 -4.31
CA ARG A 184 -21.13 2.33 -3.76
C ARG A 184 -21.33 1.91 -2.31
N TRP A 185 -20.80 0.75 -1.91
CA TRP A 185 -20.91 0.22 -0.55
C TRP A 185 -19.69 0.51 0.33
N GLY A 186 -18.80 1.41 -0.10
CA GLY A 186 -17.73 1.94 0.74
C GLY A 186 -16.38 1.23 0.62
N ALA A 187 -16.10 0.54 -0.49
CA ALA A 187 -14.72 0.18 -0.80
C ALA A 187 -13.89 1.45 -1.08
N ASP A 188 -12.81 1.64 -0.31
CA ASP A 188 -11.87 2.75 -0.46
C ASP A 188 -10.86 2.49 -1.59
N THR A 189 -10.50 1.23 -1.80
CA THR A 189 -9.68 0.76 -2.93
C THR A 189 -10.27 -0.51 -3.51
N VAL A 190 -9.88 -0.81 -4.74
CA VAL A 190 -10.27 -2.05 -5.41
C VAL A 190 -9.04 -2.74 -5.98
N MET A 191 -9.00 -4.07 -5.92
CA MET A 191 -7.99 -4.84 -6.64
C MET A 191 -8.60 -5.65 -7.77
N ASP A 192 -8.01 -5.53 -8.95
CA ASP A 192 -8.25 -6.42 -10.08
C ASP A 192 -7.34 -7.65 -9.95
N LEU A 193 -7.95 -8.80 -9.65
CA LEU A 193 -7.30 -10.10 -9.54
C LEU A 193 -7.67 -11.03 -10.70
N SER A 194 -8.09 -10.47 -11.84
CA SER A 194 -8.52 -11.22 -13.01
C SER A 194 -7.46 -12.20 -13.50
N THR A 195 -7.89 -13.40 -13.89
CA THR A 195 -7.01 -14.44 -14.46
C THR A 195 -7.57 -15.11 -15.71
N GLY A 196 -8.60 -14.54 -16.34
CA GLY A 196 -9.20 -15.06 -17.57
C GLY A 196 -9.65 -13.96 -18.51
N GLY A 197 -9.93 -14.32 -19.77
CA GLY A 197 -10.37 -13.38 -20.80
C GLY A 197 -9.27 -12.41 -21.25
N ASN A 198 -9.69 -11.27 -21.81
CA ASN A 198 -8.80 -10.18 -22.19
C ASN A 198 -8.54 -9.28 -20.98
N LEU A 199 -7.46 -9.56 -20.24
CA LEU A 199 -7.12 -8.88 -18.99
C LEU A 199 -6.84 -7.40 -19.17
N ASP A 200 -6.18 -7.02 -20.27
CA ASP A 200 -5.78 -5.64 -20.49
C ASP A 200 -7.00 -4.76 -20.78
N GLU A 201 -7.90 -5.23 -21.63
CA GLU A 201 -9.17 -4.56 -21.92
C GLU A 201 -10.06 -4.45 -20.68
N CYS A 202 -10.15 -5.53 -19.89
CA CYS A 202 -10.93 -5.53 -18.67
C CYS A 202 -10.38 -4.52 -17.65
N ARG A 203 -9.07 -4.52 -17.43
CA ARG A 203 -8.40 -3.61 -16.49
C ARG A 203 -8.48 -2.16 -16.93
N GLU A 204 -8.28 -1.89 -18.22
CA GLU A 204 -8.46 -0.55 -18.79
C GLU A 204 -9.87 -0.02 -18.53
N ALA A 205 -10.90 -0.85 -18.77
CA ALA A 205 -12.28 -0.47 -18.50
C ALA A 205 -12.54 -0.22 -17.01
N ILE A 206 -11.94 -1.02 -16.12
CA ILE A 206 -12.00 -0.82 -14.66
C ILE A 206 -11.38 0.54 -14.28
N ILE A 207 -10.15 0.82 -14.72
CA ILE A 207 -9.42 2.04 -14.37
C ILE A 207 -10.16 3.28 -14.88
N GLN A 208 -10.62 3.29 -16.14
CA GLN A 208 -11.36 4.42 -16.71
C GLN A 208 -12.71 4.70 -16.01
N ASN A 209 -13.27 3.72 -15.31
CA ASN A 209 -14.55 3.81 -14.60
C ASN A 209 -14.41 3.88 -13.07
N SER A 210 -13.19 3.88 -12.53
CA SER A 210 -12.95 3.87 -11.09
C SER A 210 -12.72 5.27 -10.56
N THR A 211 -13.37 5.60 -9.44
CA THR A 211 -13.01 6.74 -8.61
C THR A 211 -12.10 6.35 -7.44
N ALA A 212 -11.91 5.05 -7.20
CA ALA A 212 -11.07 4.50 -6.16
C ALA A 212 -9.74 4.00 -6.75
N PRO A 213 -8.63 4.03 -6.01
CA PRO A 213 -7.36 3.46 -6.45
C PRO A 213 -7.50 1.97 -6.82
N ILE A 214 -6.89 1.59 -7.94
CA ILE A 214 -6.86 0.23 -8.47
C ILE A 214 -5.51 -0.41 -8.18
N GLY A 215 -5.53 -1.56 -7.52
CA GLY A 215 -4.37 -2.41 -7.30
C GLY A 215 -4.40 -3.69 -8.12
N THR A 216 -3.23 -4.30 -8.31
CA THR A 216 -3.12 -5.61 -8.95
C THR A 216 -2.08 -6.50 -8.26
N VAL A 217 -2.07 -7.78 -8.64
CA VAL A 217 -1.02 -8.74 -8.31
C VAL A 217 -0.37 -9.19 -9.63
N PRO A 218 0.69 -8.49 -10.11
CA PRO A 218 1.20 -8.68 -11.47
C PRO A 218 1.61 -10.13 -11.80
N ILE A 219 2.10 -10.89 -10.82
CA ILE A 219 2.47 -12.30 -11.03
C ILE A 219 1.30 -13.18 -11.49
N TYR A 220 0.04 -12.80 -11.23
CA TYR A 220 -1.12 -13.56 -11.71
C TYR A 220 -1.31 -13.45 -13.22
N SER A 221 -1.09 -12.26 -13.80
CA SER A 221 -1.17 -12.07 -15.25
C SER A 221 0.03 -12.67 -15.98
N MET A 222 1.23 -12.60 -15.38
CA MET A 222 2.47 -13.06 -16.01
C MET A 222 2.52 -14.58 -16.28
N ILE A 223 1.76 -15.38 -15.52
CA ILE A 223 1.72 -16.85 -15.66
C ILE A 223 0.61 -17.34 -16.60
N ILE A 224 -0.18 -16.44 -17.18
CA ILE A 224 -1.25 -16.82 -18.11
C ILE A 224 -0.62 -17.12 -19.47
N GLY A 225 -0.80 -18.34 -19.95
CA GLY A 225 -0.19 -18.80 -21.20
C GLY A 225 1.32 -19.05 -21.11
N ARG A 226 1.92 -18.99 -19.91
CA ARG A 226 3.36 -19.17 -19.67
C ARG A 226 3.59 -20.14 -18.51
N LYS A 227 4.64 -20.96 -18.58
CA LYS A 227 5.05 -21.75 -17.41
C LYS A 227 5.68 -20.82 -16.38
N LEU A 228 5.44 -21.12 -15.10
CA LEU A 228 6.09 -20.42 -14.01
C LEU A 228 7.62 -20.42 -14.16
N SER A 229 8.22 -21.54 -14.59
CA SER A 229 9.66 -21.68 -14.84
C SER A 229 10.22 -20.68 -15.86
N ASP A 230 9.37 -20.11 -16.71
CA ASP A 230 9.78 -19.24 -17.80
C ASP A 230 9.60 -17.75 -17.43
N LEU A 231 9.31 -17.46 -16.15
CA LEU A 231 9.35 -16.10 -15.61
C LEU A 231 10.79 -15.66 -15.41
N THR A 232 11.12 -14.52 -15.99
CA THR A 232 12.40 -13.83 -15.81
C THR A 232 12.17 -12.44 -15.23
N HIS A 233 13.23 -11.81 -14.74
CA HIS A 233 13.19 -10.44 -14.25
C HIS A 233 12.66 -9.46 -15.30
N GLU A 234 13.06 -9.59 -16.56
CA GLU A 234 12.62 -8.73 -17.66
C GLU A 234 11.10 -8.81 -17.85
N VAL A 235 10.54 -10.02 -17.81
CA VAL A 235 9.10 -10.25 -17.95
C VAL A 235 8.31 -9.59 -16.82
N ILE A 236 8.88 -9.60 -15.62
CA ILE A 236 8.27 -8.96 -14.46
C ILE A 236 8.25 -7.44 -14.67
N LEU A 237 9.39 -6.85 -15.06
CA LEU A 237 9.50 -5.41 -15.30
C LEU A 237 8.62 -4.94 -16.45
N ASP A 238 8.64 -5.64 -17.59
CA ASP A 238 7.80 -5.31 -18.76
C ASP A 238 6.33 -5.31 -18.38
N SER A 239 5.88 -6.29 -17.60
CA SER A 239 4.50 -6.34 -17.15
C SER A 239 4.20 -5.22 -16.15
N LEU A 240 5.08 -4.90 -15.21
CA LEU A 240 4.89 -3.79 -14.27
C LEU A 240 4.77 -2.46 -15.01
N GLU A 241 5.67 -2.20 -15.98
CA GLU A 241 5.64 -1.01 -16.81
C GLU A 241 4.33 -0.92 -17.59
N HIS A 242 3.92 -2.01 -18.26
CA HIS A 242 2.65 -2.07 -18.98
C HIS A 242 1.45 -1.74 -18.08
N GLN A 243 1.35 -2.34 -16.89
CA GLN A 243 0.25 -2.04 -15.97
C GLN A 243 0.32 -0.60 -15.43
N ALA A 244 1.52 -0.05 -15.24
CA ALA A 244 1.70 1.33 -14.80
C ALA A 244 1.25 2.32 -15.88
N GLN A 245 1.51 2.01 -17.16
CA GLN A 245 1.02 2.78 -18.30
C GLN A 245 -0.50 2.74 -18.44
N GLN A 246 -1.17 1.67 -17.99
CA GLN A 246 -2.63 1.60 -17.92
C GLN A 246 -3.23 2.41 -16.76
N GLY A 247 -2.43 2.78 -15.75
CA GLY A 247 -2.90 3.54 -14.59
C GLY A 247 -3.15 2.73 -13.33
N VAL A 248 -2.56 1.53 -13.18
CA VAL A 248 -2.60 0.85 -11.88
C VAL A 248 -1.89 1.69 -10.81
N ASP A 249 -2.53 1.90 -9.67
CA ASP A 249 -2.04 2.80 -8.61
C ASP A 249 -1.07 2.13 -7.63
N TYR A 250 -1.21 0.82 -7.43
CA TYR A 250 -0.32 0.06 -6.57
C TYR A 250 -0.19 -1.41 -6.99
N PHE A 251 0.99 -1.97 -6.74
CA PHE A 251 1.31 -3.36 -7.04
C PHE A 251 1.57 -4.14 -5.76
N THR A 252 0.90 -5.28 -5.62
CA THR A 252 1.26 -6.27 -4.60
C THR A 252 2.40 -7.13 -5.15
N VAL A 253 3.64 -6.79 -4.77
CA VAL A 253 4.85 -7.51 -5.13
C VAL A 253 5.34 -8.34 -3.94
N HIS A 254 5.57 -9.63 -4.16
CA HIS A 254 5.92 -10.59 -3.11
C HIS A 254 7.45 -10.72 -2.92
N ALA A 255 8.19 -9.61 -2.96
CA ALA A 255 9.65 -9.59 -2.86
C ALA A 255 10.19 -10.02 -1.48
N GLY A 256 9.33 -10.05 -0.45
CA GLY A 256 9.69 -10.51 0.90
C GLY A 256 9.73 -12.04 1.06
N VAL A 257 9.34 -12.81 0.03
CA VAL A 257 9.43 -14.28 0.06
C VAL A 257 10.84 -14.66 -0.35
N MET A 258 11.73 -14.85 0.63
CA MET A 258 13.10 -15.28 0.38
C MET A 258 13.23 -16.81 0.41
N ARG A 259 14.22 -17.35 -0.27
CA ARG A 259 14.52 -18.78 -0.28
C ARG A 259 14.77 -19.33 1.13
N ALA A 260 15.48 -18.56 1.96
CA ALA A 260 15.71 -18.90 3.37
C ALA A 260 14.41 -19.00 4.20
N HIS A 261 13.30 -18.40 3.73
CA HIS A 261 12.02 -18.47 4.43
C HIS A 261 11.29 -19.81 4.22
N LEU A 262 11.67 -20.58 3.20
CA LEU A 262 10.98 -21.82 2.82
C LEU A 262 11.08 -22.91 3.89
N ASP A 263 12.18 -22.95 4.66
CA ASP A 263 12.36 -23.91 5.73
C ASP A 263 11.39 -23.67 6.90
N TYR A 264 11.06 -22.41 7.19
CA TYR A 264 10.14 -22.05 8.29
C TYR A 264 8.67 -22.33 7.99
N VAL A 265 8.30 -22.57 6.72
CA VAL A 265 6.90 -22.83 6.34
C VAL A 265 6.60 -24.31 6.16
N LYS A 266 7.62 -25.18 6.14
CA LYS A 266 7.49 -26.63 5.90
C LYS A 266 6.56 -27.32 6.89
N ASP A 267 6.64 -26.95 8.17
CA ASP A 267 5.88 -27.60 9.25
C ASP A 267 4.56 -26.90 9.58
N ARG A 268 4.16 -25.90 8.77
CA ARG A 268 2.86 -25.23 8.96
C ARG A 268 1.72 -26.16 8.57
N LEU A 269 0.70 -26.22 9.42
CA LEU A 269 -0.52 -27.03 9.20
C LEU A 269 -1.17 -26.80 7.81
N ILE A 270 -1.19 -25.56 7.34
CA ILE A 270 -1.82 -25.16 6.06
C ILE A 270 -0.82 -24.59 5.05
N GLY A 271 0.50 -24.74 5.29
CA GLY A 271 1.55 -24.32 4.38
C GLY A 271 1.52 -22.83 3.98
N ILE A 272 1.74 -22.56 2.69
CA ILE A 272 1.66 -21.23 2.08
C ILE A 272 0.28 -21.03 1.44
N VAL A 273 -0.52 -20.13 2.01
CA VAL A 273 -1.88 -19.83 1.52
C VAL A 273 -1.95 -18.60 0.60
N SER A 274 -0.87 -17.80 0.51
CA SER A 274 -0.75 -16.77 -0.51
C SER A 274 -0.49 -17.42 -1.86
N ARG A 275 -1.36 -17.17 -2.85
CA ARG A 275 -1.16 -17.66 -4.22
C ARG A 275 0.09 -17.06 -4.85
N GLY A 276 0.35 -15.76 -4.70
CA GLY A 276 1.57 -15.13 -5.23
C GLY A 276 2.83 -15.68 -4.56
N GLY A 277 2.79 -15.85 -3.23
CA GLY A 277 3.91 -16.41 -2.47
C GLY A 277 4.19 -17.88 -2.81
N SER A 278 3.17 -18.70 -3.06
CA SER A 278 3.37 -20.10 -3.42
C SER A 278 3.93 -20.28 -4.84
N LEU A 279 3.56 -19.38 -5.77
CA LEU A 279 4.17 -19.32 -7.10
C LEU A 279 5.67 -19.00 -7.02
N LEU A 280 6.07 -17.97 -6.26
CA LEU A 280 7.48 -17.63 -6.11
C LEU A 280 8.27 -18.71 -5.35
N ALA A 281 7.68 -19.31 -4.31
CA ALA A 281 8.28 -20.44 -3.61
C ALA A 281 8.59 -21.59 -4.56
N LYS A 282 7.64 -21.93 -5.45
CA LYS A 282 7.86 -22.95 -6.47
C LYS A 282 8.93 -22.52 -7.48
N TRP A 283 8.91 -21.27 -7.95
CA TRP A 283 9.92 -20.75 -8.88
C TRP A 283 11.34 -20.89 -8.31
N MET A 284 11.55 -20.54 -7.04
CA MET A 284 12.84 -20.68 -6.36
C MET A 284 13.28 -22.14 -6.20
N LEU A 285 12.34 -23.06 -5.95
CA LEU A 285 12.64 -24.49 -5.87
C LEU A 285 13.05 -25.06 -7.23
N ASP A 286 12.40 -24.64 -8.31
CA ASP A 286 12.71 -25.09 -9.66
C ASP A 286 14.06 -24.55 -10.15
N HIS A 287 14.41 -23.30 -9.81
CA HIS A 287 15.66 -22.65 -10.27
C HIS A 287 16.84 -22.76 -9.29
N GLN A 288 16.59 -23.10 -8.03
CA GLN A 288 17.59 -23.06 -6.96
C GLN A 288 18.23 -21.67 -6.77
N GLN A 289 17.46 -20.61 -7.04
CA GLN A 289 17.87 -19.21 -6.94
C GLN A 289 17.07 -18.46 -5.86
N GLU A 290 17.57 -17.30 -5.45
CA GLU A 290 16.78 -16.34 -4.65
C GLU A 290 15.68 -15.73 -5.51
N ASN A 291 14.59 -15.30 -4.87
CA ASN A 291 13.49 -14.56 -5.49
C ASN A 291 13.99 -13.32 -6.25
#